data_AF-A0A7C1UPL9-F1
#
_entry.id   AF-A0A7C1UPL9-F1
#
_cell.length_a   1.000
_cell.length_b   1.000
_cell.length_c   1.000
_cell.angle_alpha   90.00
_cell.angle_beta   90.00
_cell.angle_gamma   90.00
#
_symmetry.space_group_name_H-M   'P 1'
#
loop_
_entity.id
_entity.type
_entity.pdbx_description
1 polymer ?
#
loop_
_entity_poly.entity_id
_entity_poly.type
_entity_poly.pdbx_seq_one_letter_code
_entity_poly.pdbx_strand_id
1 'polypeptide(L)'
;MCGSMVVMGEKESKKILLHICCAPCTIYPLTRLREDGWEVFGYFYNLNIHPYQEFQKRLETLKNFANMVDLRLILREEYDVEHFIRQVVFRESKRCYYCYTHRLEAAARLAKKSGFDSFTTTLLYSKQQRHDLIREIAEGISRKIGIPFHYEDFREGW
;
A
#
# COMPACT_ATOMS: atom_id res chain seq x y z
N MET A 1 -19.51 -39.82 30.12
CA MET A 1 -19.34 -39.09 28.84
C MET A 1 -18.50 -37.86 29.13
N CYS A 2 -17.19 -37.95 28.95
CA CYS A 2 -16.26 -36.83 29.18
C CYS A 2 -16.05 -36.15 27.82
N GLY A 3 -16.53 -34.91 27.69
CA GLY A 3 -16.44 -34.13 26.46
C GLY A 3 -15.00 -33.78 26.14
N SER A 4 -14.56 -34.15 24.94
CA SER A 4 -13.28 -33.69 24.40
C SER A 4 -13.41 -32.21 24.02
N MET A 5 -12.75 -31.33 24.78
CA MET A 5 -12.48 -29.96 24.36
C MET A 5 -11.56 -30.01 23.14
N VAL A 6 -12.11 -29.72 21.97
CA VAL A 6 -11.33 -29.46 20.77
C VAL A 6 -10.69 -28.09 20.97
N VAL A 7 -9.38 -28.06 21.22
CA VAL A 7 -8.58 -26.84 21.18
C VAL A 7 -8.50 -26.42 19.72
N MET A 8 -9.33 -25.46 19.31
CA MET A 8 -9.21 -24.82 18.01
C MET A 8 -7.92 -24.01 18.01
N GLY A 9 -6.87 -24.50 17.35
CA GLY A 9 -5.63 -23.77 17.18
C GLY A 9 -5.90 -22.43 16.50
N GLU A 10 -5.36 -21.35 17.06
CA GLU A 10 -5.37 -20.03 16.45
C GLU A 10 -4.69 -20.13 15.08
N LYS A 11 -5.47 -19.93 14.02
CA LYS A 11 -4.94 -19.88 12.66
C LYS A 11 -4.12 -18.61 12.56
N GLU A 12 -2.79 -18.73 12.54
CA GLU A 12 -1.88 -17.59 12.40
C GLU A 12 -2.26 -16.77 11.16
N SER A 13 -2.78 -15.55 11.37
CA SER A 13 -3.27 -14.70 10.30
C SER A 13 -2.09 -14.07 9.56
N LYS A 14 -2.05 -14.24 8.24
CA LYS A 14 -0.99 -13.63 7.41
C LYS A 14 -1.10 -12.11 7.43
N LYS A 15 0.04 -11.42 7.54
CA LYS A 15 0.14 -9.96 7.60
C LYS A 15 0.54 -9.39 6.26
N ILE A 16 -0.23 -8.40 5.78
CA ILE A 16 0.09 -7.67 4.55
C ILE A 16 0.23 -6.18 4.81
N LEU A 17 1.27 -5.58 4.22
CA LEU A 17 1.42 -4.14 4.19
C LEU A 17 0.80 -3.56 2.91
N LEU A 18 -0.28 -2.80 3.06
CA LEU A 18 -0.96 -2.09 1.98
C LEU A 18 -0.39 -0.68 1.84
N HIS A 19 0.36 -0.41 0.77
CA HIS A 19 0.74 0.96 0.43
C HIS A 19 -0.48 1.75 -0.05
N ILE A 20 -0.70 2.91 0.57
CA ILE A 20 -1.88 3.76 0.40
C ILE A 20 -1.50 5.10 -0.23
N CYS A 21 -2.21 5.45 -1.31
CA CYS A 21 -2.09 6.76 -1.95
C CYS A 21 -3.12 7.80 -1.51
N CYS A 22 -4.31 7.34 -1.11
CA CYS A 22 -5.44 8.17 -0.73
C CYS A 22 -6.49 7.33 0.01
N ALA A 23 -7.33 7.94 0.87
CA ALA A 23 -8.36 7.20 1.60
C ALA A 23 -9.39 6.52 0.68
N PRO A 24 -9.99 7.21 -0.33
CA PRO A 24 -10.94 6.57 -1.26
C PRO A 24 -10.35 5.35 -1.99
N CYS A 25 -9.07 5.43 -2.34
CA CYS A 25 -8.34 4.38 -3.02
C CYS A 25 -8.16 3.12 -2.16
N THR A 26 -8.35 3.24 -0.84
CA THR A 26 -8.11 2.18 0.14
C THR A 26 -9.37 1.37 0.43
N ILE A 27 -10.55 1.95 0.24
CA ILE A 27 -11.82 1.37 0.71
C ILE A 27 -12.01 -0.06 0.17
N TYR A 28 -12.08 -0.21 -1.16
CA TYR A 28 -12.33 -1.51 -1.78
C TYR A 28 -11.15 -2.50 -1.59
N PRO A 29 -9.87 -2.12 -1.83
CA PRO A 29 -8.74 -3.03 -1.57
C PRO A 29 -8.66 -3.52 -0.13
N LEU A 30 -8.94 -2.65 0.86
CA LEU A 30 -8.91 -3.04 2.27
C LEU A 30 -9.97 -4.10 2.57
N THR A 31 -11.20 -3.89 2.09
CA THR A 31 -12.29 -4.86 2.26
C THR A 31 -11.92 -6.21 1.65
N ARG A 32 -11.47 -6.23 0.39
CA ARG A 32 -11.11 -7.48 -0.30
C ARG A 32 -9.98 -8.24 0.38
N LEU A 33 -8.93 -7.54 0.80
CA LEU A 33 -7.82 -8.17 1.52
C LEU A 33 -8.27 -8.76 2.87
N ARG A 34 -9.16 -8.06 3.59
CA ARG A 34 -9.71 -8.57 4.86
C ARG A 34 -10.62 -9.79 4.64
N GLU A 35 -11.44 -9.78 3.58
CA GLU A 35 -12.27 -10.93 3.17
C GLU A 35 -11.43 -12.16 2.82
N ASP A 36 -10.26 -11.93 2.20
CA ASP A 36 -9.27 -12.97 1.91
C ASP A 36 -8.49 -13.46 3.15
N GLY A 37 -8.80 -12.92 4.33
CA GLY A 37 -8.25 -13.34 5.62
C GLY A 37 -6.91 -12.70 5.99
N TRP A 38 -6.52 -11.61 5.33
CA TRP A 38 -5.30 -10.88 5.68
C TRP A 38 -5.50 -9.98 6.91
N GLU A 39 -4.49 -9.96 7.79
CA GLU A 39 -4.30 -8.88 8.74
C GLU A 39 -3.63 -7.70 8.00
N VAL A 40 -4.42 -6.68 7.68
CA VAL A 40 -3.98 -5.55 6.84
C VAL A 40 -3.46 -4.41 7.69
N PHE A 41 -2.27 -3.93 7.35
CA PHE A 41 -1.69 -2.68 7.88
C PHE A 41 -1.50 -1.69 6.73
N GLY A 42 -1.92 -0.45 6.93
CA GLY A 42 -1.77 0.60 5.93
C GLY A 42 -0.43 1.33 6.04
N TYR A 43 0.15 1.69 4.92
CA TYR A 43 1.34 2.54 4.83
C TYR A 43 1.08 3.73 3.92
N PHE A 44 0.97 4.93 4.50
CA PHE A 44 0.81 6.16 3.72
C PHE A 44 2.16 6.70 3.26
N TYR A 45 2.36 6.72 1.94
CA TYR A 45 3.52 7.36 1.34
C TYR A 45 3.22 7.81 -0.09
N ASN A 46 3.30 9.11 -0.34
CA ASN A 46 3.04 9.66 -1.66
C ASN A 46 3.85 10.94 -1.90
N LEU A 47 4.93 10.80 -2.67
CA LEU A 47 5.84 11.90 -3.01
C LEU A 47 5.24 12.91 -4.01
N ASN A 48 4.17 12.55 -4.71
CA ASN A 48 3.61 13.32 -5.82
C ASN A 48 2.18 13.81 -5.47
N ILE A 49 2.04 14.53 -4.36
CA ILE A 49 0.81 15.25 -4.00
C ILE A 49 1.17 16.72 -3.89
N HIS A 50 0.62 17.56 -4.74
CA HIS A 50 0.84 19.00 -4.70
C HIS A 50 -0.48 19.73 -4.93
N PRO A 51 -0.69 20.91 -4.31
CA PRO A 51 0.19 21.58 -3.34
C PRO A 51 0.16 20.92 -1.94
N TYR A 52 0.96 21.44 -1.00
CA TYR A 52 1.05 20.92 0.38
C TYR A 52 -0.32 20.81 1.08
N GLN A 53 -1.23 21.74 0.81
CA GLN A 53 -2.60 21.71 1.35
C GLN A 53 -3.36 20.43 0.93
N GLU A 54 -3.17 19.94 -0.31
CA GLU A 54 -3.78 18.69 -0.77
C GLU A 54 -3.13 17.47 -0.09
N PHE A 55 -1.82 17.52 0.18
CA PHE A 55 -1.13 16.49 0.95
C PHE A 55 -1.72 16.37 2.35
N GLN A 56 -1.85 17.50 3.06
CA GLN A 56 -2.45 17.52 4.40
C GLN A 56 -3.89 17.03 4.37
N LYS A 57 -4.71 17.52 3.42
CA LYS A 57 -6.11 17.09 3.28
C LYS A 57 -6.21 15.57 3.10
N ARG A 58 -5.39 14.98 2.23
CA ARG A 58 -5.38 13.52 2.00
C ARG A 58 -4.91 12.73 3.22
N LEU A 59 -3.88 13.21 3.90
CA LEU A 59 -3.36 12.58 5.11
C LEU A 59 -4.43 12.57 6.22
N GLU A 60 -5.06 13.71 6.50
CA GLU A 60 -6.10 13.81 7.53
C GLU A 60 -7.36 13.01 7.16
N THR A 61 -7.76 13.02 5.88
CA THR A 61 -8.86 12.17 5.41
C THR A 61 -8.55 10.69 5.62
N LEU A 62 -7.30 10.27 5.37
CA LEU A 62 -6.88 8.89 5.58
C LEU A 62 -6.83 8.52 7.06
N LYS A 63 -6.32 9.39 7.94
CA LYS A 63 -6.34 9.18 9.39
C LYS A 63 -7.76 8.98 9.92
N ASN A 64 -8.68 9.85 9.51
CA ASN A 64 -10.09 9.75 9.89
C ASN A 64 -10.72 8.45 9.41
N PHE A 65 -10.53 8.11 8.13
CA PHE A 65 -11.03 6.86 7.58
C PHE A 65 -10.46 5.63 8.32
N ALA A 66 -9.16 5.62 8.57
CA ALA A 66 -8.50 4.50 9.24
C ALA A 66 -9.02 4.29 10.67
N ASN A 67 -9.27 5.38 11.42
CA ASN A 67 -9.90 5.29 12.74
C ASN A 67 -11.32 4.71 12.67
N MET A 68 -12.11 5.07 11.65
CA MET A 68 -13.49 4.56 11.50
C MET A 68 -13.53 3.06 11.21
N VAL A 69 -12.51 2.50 10.55
CA VAL A 69 -12.48 1.09 10.11
C VAL A 69 -11.45 0.24 10.85
N ASP A 70 -10.89 0.76 11.93
CA ASP A 70 -9.82 0.14 12.72
C ASP A 70 -8.64 -0.36 11.85
N LEU A 71 -8.13 0.52 10.97
CA LEU A 71 -6.95 0.26 10.16
C LEU A 71 -5.71 0.83 10.83
N ARG A 72 -4.75 -0.03 11.17
CA ARG A 72 -3.45 0.39 11.70
C ARG A 72 -2.65 1.07 10.59
N LEU A 73 -2.23 2.31 10.82
CA LEU A 73 -1.47 3.11 9.86
C LEU A 73 -0.02 3.30 10.30
N ILE A 74 0.89 3.13 9.35
CA ILE A 74 2.26 3.63 9.40
C ILE A 74 2.29 4.85 8.50
N LEU A 75 2.67 6.00 9.06
CA LEU A 75 2.66 7.27 8.35
C LEU A 75 4.08 7.74 8.08
N ARG A 76 4.35 8.11 6.82
CA ARG A 76 5.51 8.92 6.47
C ARG A 76 5.02 10.33 6.14
N GLU A 77 5.04 11.20 7.14
CA GLU A 77 4.50 12.56 7.04
C GLU A 77 5.44 13.56 6.35
N GLU A 78 6.66 13.14 6.01
CA GLU A 78 7.65 13.92 5.28
C GLU A 78 7.11 14.38 3.91
N TYR A 79 6.97 15.69 3.74
CA TYR A 79 6.60 16.32 2.47
C TYR A 79 7.85 16.68 1.64
N ASP A 80 8.53 15.67 1.12
CA ASP A 80 9.76 15.84 0.33
C ASP A 80 9.47 15.99 -1.18
N VAL A 81 8.75 17.06 -1.52
CA VAL A 81 8.46 17.42 -2.92
C VAL A 81 9.73 17.76 -3.71
N GLU A 82 10.70 18.39 -3.06
CA GLU A 82 11.91 18.86 -3.71
C GLU A 82 12.73 17.69 -4.24
N HIS A 83 12.90 16.62 -3.44
CA HIS A 83 13.54 15.40 -3.89
C HIS A 83 12.81 14.82 -5.10
N PHE A 84 11.48 14.71 -5.05
CA PHE A 84 10.70 14.19 -6.17
C PHE A 84 10.90 14.99 -7.45
N ILE A 85 10.80 16.33 -7.39
CA ILE A 85 10.99 17.21 -8.53
C ILE A 85 12.40 17.03 -9.12
N ARG A 86 13.44 17.02 -8.28
CA ARG A 86 14.84 16.83 -8.73
C ARG A 86 15.03 15.51 -9.48
N GLN A 87 14.31 14.44 -9.13
CA GLN A 87 14.40 13.14 -9.81
C GLN A 87 13.70 13.12 -11.18
N VAL A 88 12.71 13.98 -11.41
CA VAL A 88 11.87 13.93 -12.62
C VAL A 88 12.10 15.07 -13.60
N VAL A 89 12.78 16.15 -13.19
CA VAL A 89 13.17 17.24 -14.08
C VAL A 89 14.02 16.72 -15.24
N PHE A 90 13.71 17.14 -16.47
CA PHE A 90 14.24 16.62 -17.74
C PHE A 90 13.89 15.15 -18.05
N ARG A 91 12.97 14.55 -17.27
CA ARG A 91 12.49 13.16 -17.41
C ARG A 91 10.99 13.06 -17.15
N GLU A 92 10.24 14.11 -17.46
CA GLU A 92 8.83 14.28 -17.10
C GLU A 92 7.96 13.15 -17.68
N SER A 93 8.30 12.67 -18.88
CA SER A 93 7.64 11.53 -19.54
C SER A 93 7.75 10.22 -18.76
N LYS A 94 8.76 10.09 -17.89
CA LYS A 94 9.01 8.93 -17.03
C LYS A 94 8.55 9.13 -15.58
N ARG A 95 7.87 10.24 -15.26
CA ARG A 95 7.43 10.57 -13.90
C ARG A 95 6.66 9.44 -13.20
N CYS A 96 5.75 8.76 -13.89
CA CYS A 96 4.98 7.66 -13.30
C CYS A 96 5.88 6.48 -12.89
N TYR A 97 6.87 6.14 -13.72
CA TYR A 97 7.84 5.09 -13.41
C TYR A 97 8.59 5.41 -12.11
N TYR A 98 9.10 6.64 -11.97
CA TYR A 98 9.79 7.09 -10.75
C TYR A 98 8.84 7.06 -9.54
N CYS A 99 7.64 7.63 -9.68
CA CYS A 99 6.66 7.67 -8.60
C CYS A 99 6.30 6.26 -8.10
N TYR A 100 5.98 5.33 -9.00
CA TYR A 100 5.66 3.95 -8.62
C TYR A 100 6.85 3.26 -7.96
N THR A 101 8.04 3.36 -8.55
CA THR A 101 9.26 2.72 -8.05
C THR A 101 9.55 3.15 -6.62
N HIS A 102 9.60 4.46 -6.35
CA HIS A 102 9.90 4.96 -5.00
C HIS A 102 8.85 4.50 -3.97
N ARG A 103 7.57 4.52 -4.34
CA ARG A 103 6.48 4.18 -3.43
C ARG A 103 6.45 2.70 -3.10
N LEU A 104 6.58 1.85 -4.12
CA LEU A 104 6.62 0.40 -3.99
C LEU A 104 7.89 -0.06 -3.28
N GLU A 105 9.05 0.56 -3.56
CA GLU A 105 10.31 0.21 -2.90
C GLU A 105 10.28 0.57 -1.42
N ALA A 106 9.74 1.74 -1.06
CA ALA A 106 9.55 2.13 0.34
C ALA A 106 8.62 1.13 1.08
N ALA A 107 7.50 0.75 0.45
CA ALA A 107 6.57 -0.21 1.01
C ALA A 107 7.20 -1.59 1.21
N ALA A 108 7.87 -2.12 0.18
CA ALA A 108 8.52 -3.43 0.25
C ALA A 108 9.64 -3.47 1.29
N ARG A 109 10.47 -2.41 1.40
CA ARG A 109 11.52 -2.31 2.42
C ARG A 109 10.94 -2.29 3.84
N LEU A 110 9.89 -1.50 4.05
CA LEU A 110 9.20 -1.43 5.34
C LEU A 110 8.59 -2.78 5.69
N ALA A 111 7.86 -3.38 4.74
CA ALA A 111 7.23 -4.69 4.92
C ALA A 111 8.25 -5.77 5.28
N LYS A 112 9.38 -5.84 4.57
CA LYS A 112 10.46 -6.79 4.85
C LYS A 112 11.09 -6.57 6.22
N LYS A 113 11.39 -5.31 6.56
CA LYS A 113 12.02 -4.95 7.85
C LYS A 113 11.10 -5.24 9.04
N SER A 114 9.80 -5.09 8.86
CA SER A 114 8.79 -5.24 9.91
C SER A 114 8.16 -6.65 9.98
N GLY A 115 8.67 -7.62 9.20
CA GLY A 115 8.22 -9.01 9.26
C GLY A 115 6.83 -9.28 8.68
N PHE A 116 6.42 -8.51 7.68
CA PHE A 116 5.19 -8.80 6.92
C PHE A 116 5.41 -9.96 5.94
N ASP A 117 4.36 -10.73 5.69
CA ASP A 117 4.39 -11.85 4.73
C ASP A 117 4.36 -11.37 3.29
N SER A 118 3.75 -10.20 3.04
CA SER A 118 3.60 -9.63 1.71
C SER A 118 3.40 -8.11 1.76
N PHE A 119 3.55 -7.47 0.61
CA PHE A 119 3.12 -6.09 0.41
C PHE A 119 2.24 -5.97 -0.84
N THR A 120 1.40 -4.95 -0.88
CA THR A 120 0.61 -4.60 -2.06
C THR A 120 0.36 -3.08 -2.10
N THR A 121 -0.47 -2.61 -3.03
CA THR A 121 -0.75 -1.17 -3.17
C THR A 121 -2.16 -0.84 -3.65
N THR A 122 -2.72 0.25 -3.11
CA THR A 122 -3.95 0.89 -3.61
C THR A 122 -3.80 1.52 -4.99
N LEU A 123 -2.60 1.62 -5.56
CA LEU A 123 -2.43 2.08 -6.95
C LEU A 123 -3.12 1.14 -7.96
N LEU A 124 -3.31 -0.13 -7.58
CA LEU A 124 -4.01 -1.14 -8.37
C LEU A 124 -5.54 -0.96 -8.37
N TYR A 125 -6.09 -0.01 -7.62
CA TYR A 125 -7.52 0.30 -7.62
C TYR A 125 -7.95 1.19 -8.80
N SER A 126 -7.10 2.12 -9.24
CA SER A 126 -7.53 3.17 -10.18
C SER A 126 -7.41 2.73 -11.64
N LYS A 127 -8.51 2.88 -12.40
CA LYS A 127 -8.55 2.66 -13.86
C LYS A 127 -7.64 3.61 -14.65
N GLN A 128 -7.20 4.71 -14.05
CA GLN A 128 -6.31 5.69 -14.68
C GLN A 128 -4.82 5.37 -14.51
N GLN A 129 -4.47 4.48 -13.58
CA GLN A 129 -3.08 4.11 -13.32
C GLN A 129 -2.60 3.06 -14.32
N ARG A 130 -1.30 3.08 -14.63
CA ARG A 130 -0.69 2.14 -15.58
C ARG A 130 -0.42 0.81 -14.87
N HIS A 131 -1.44 -0.03 -14.84
CA HIS A 131 -1.48 -1.26 -14.05
C HIS A 131 -0.35 -2.24 -14.37
N ASP A 132 -0.12 -2.52 -15.66
CA ASP A 132 0.98 -3.40 -16.10
C ASP A 132 2.34 -2.90 -15.63
N LEU A 133 2.56 -1.57 -15.69
CA LEU A 133 3.79 -0.94 -15.24
C LEU A 133 3.96 -1.06 -13.71
N ILE A 134 2.87 -0.88 -12.96
CA ILE A 134 2.89 -1.05 -11.49
C ILE A 134 3.28 -2.48 -11.14
N ARG A 135 2.64 -3.45 -11.80
CA ARG A 135 2.90 -4.88 -11.58
C ARG A 135 4.35 -5.24 -11.91
N GLU A 136 4.86 -4.84 -13.07
CA GLU A 136 6.25 -5.10 -13.48
C GLU A 136 7.25 -4.54 -12.47
N ILE A 137 7.07 -3.28 -12.04
CA ILE A 137 7.94 -2.63 -11.04
C ILE A 137 7.86 -3.37 -9.70
N ALA A 138 6.66 -3.70 -9.23
CA ALA A 138 6.46 -4.34 -7.94
C ALA A 138 7.04 -5.76 -7.90
N GLU A 139 6.87 -6.55 -8.96
CA GLU A 139 7.49 -7.87 -9.09
C GLU A 139 9.01 -7.79 -9.13
N GLY A 140 9.58 -6.80 -9.82
CA GLY A 140 11.02 -6.55 -9.84
C GLY A 140 11.57 -6.20 -8.44
N ILE A 141 10.86 -5.33 -7.70
CA ILE A 141 11.19 -4.96 -6.33
C ILE A 141 11.06 -6.15 -5.39
N SER A 142 10.00 -6.95 -5.54
CA SER A 142 9.76 -8.17 -4.77
C SER A 142 10.95 -9.14 -4.86
N ARG A 143 11.44 -9.41 -6.07
CA ARG A 143 12.64 -10.23 -6.30
C ARG A 143 13.88 -9.63 -5.66
N LYS A 144 14.09 -8.32 -5.82
CA LYS A 144 15.28 -7.61 -5.30
C LYS A 144 15.34 -7.58 -3.77
N ILE A 145 14.20 -7.40 -3.10
CA ILE A 145 14.13 -7.24 -1.63
C ILE A 145 13.88 -8.58 -0.92
N GLY A 146 13.33 -9.57 -1.62
CA GLY A 146 13.00 -10.86 -1.03
C GLY A 146 11.76 -10.80 -0.14
N ILE A 147 10.72 -10.10 -0.59
CA ILE A 147 9.38 -10.10 0.02
C ILE A 147 8.31 -10.30 -1.07
N PRO A 148 7.34 -11.21 -0.89
CA PRO A 148 6.25 -11.40 -1.84
C PRO A 148 5.48 -10.11 -2.13
N PHE A 149 5.13 -9.91 -3.40
CA PHE A 149 4.17 -8.90 -3.82
C PHE A 149 2.82 -9.59 -4.06
N HIS A 150 1.78 -9.18 -3.33
CA HIS A 150 0.40 -9.63 -3.57
C HIS A 150 -0.19 -8.76 -4.67
N TYR A 151 -0.19 -9.28 -5.90
CA TYR A 151 -0.88 -8.65 -7.01
C TYR A 151 -2.36 -9.03 -7.00
N GLU A 152 -3.22 -8.03 -7.06
CA GLU A 152 -4.65 -8.19 -7.27
C GLU A 152 -5.18 -7.00 -8.06
N ASP A 153 -6.08 -7.27 -9.01
CA ASP A 153 -6.71 -6.22 -9.80
C ASP A 153 -7.95 -5.68 -9.10
N PHE A 154 -7.77 -4.61 -8.33
CA PHE A 154 -8.85 -3.97 -7.58
C PHE A 154 -9.76 -3.07 -8.43
N ARG A 155 -9.59 -3.01 -9.76
CA ARG A 155 -10.38 -2.12 -10.64
C ARG A 155 -11.87 -2.50 -10.72
N GLU A 156 -12.24 -3.71 -10.31
CA GLU A 156 -13.65 -4.12 -10.20
C GLU A 156 -14.44 -3.23 -9.24
N GLY A 157 -13.78 -2.64 -8.22
CA GLY A 157 -14.42 -1.73 -7.28
C GLY A 157 -14.41 -0.25 -7.66
N TRP A 158 -13.84 0.15 -8.80
CA TRP A 158 -13.61 1.56 -9.19
C TRP A 158 -14.77 2.19 -9.97
#